data_AF-A0A2D9A0S2-F1
#
_entry.id   AF-A0A2D9A0S2-F1
#
_cell.length_a   1.000
_cell.length_b   1.000
_cell.length_c   1.000
_cell.angle_alpha   90.00
_cell.angle_beta   90.00
_cell.angle_gamma   90.00
#
_symmetry.space_group_name_H-M   'P 1'
#
loop_
_entity.id
_entity.type
_entity.pdbx_description
1 polymer ?
#
loop_
_entity_poly.entity_id
_entity_poly.type
_entity_poly.pdbx_seq_one_letter_code
_entity_poly.pdbx_strand_id
1 'polypeptide(L)' 'MDAYQGDVYMRRTVVIEDTLLEDAQRLLGTRGIRDTIEEALREVIRRNRLENLRNSLGTVELGLTSEDLTRLRDAE' A
#
# COMPACT_ATOMS: atom_id res chain seq x y z
N MET A 1 26.27 -23.72 5.83
CA MET A 1 25.33 -23.30 6.88
C MET A 1 24.07 -22.85 6.15
N ASP A 2 23.37 -23.79 5.53
CA ASP A 2 22.15 -23.54 4.75
C ASP A 2 20.96 -23.62 5.69
N ALA A 3 20.58 -22.49 6.26
CA ALA A 3 19.46 -22.38 7.17
C ALA A 3 18.30 -21.62 6.51
N TYR A 4 17.13 -22.26 6.53
CA TYR A 4 15.79 -21.73 6.23
C TYR A 4 15.34 -21.66 4.76
N GLN A 5 15.33 -22.79 4.06
CA GLN A 5 14.29 -23.06 3.05
C GLN A 5 13.09 -23.75 3.72
N GLY A 6 12.53 -23.13 4.76
CA GLY A 6 11.14 -23.42 5.13
C GLY A 6 10.26 -22.77 4.07
N ASP A 7 9.26 -23.49 3.55
CA ASP A 7 8.41 -23.02 2.47
C ASP A 7 7.89 -21.60 2.71
N VAL A 8 8.38 -20.62 1.94
CA VAL A 8 7.84 -19.24 1.90
C VAL A 8 6.36 -19.23 1.50
N TYR A 9 5.86 -20.36 0.97
CA TYR A 9 4.52 -20.53 0.45
C TYR A 9 3.77 -21.63 1.19
N MET A 10 2.67 -21.26 1.84
CA MET A 10 1.74 -22.18 2.49
C MET A 10 0.45 -22.28 1.69
N ARG A 11 0.00 -23.50 1.36
CA ARG A 11 -1.30 -23.71 0.70
C ARG A 11 -2.42 -23.35 1.66
N ARG A 12 -3.37 -22.55 1.18
CA ARG A 12 -4.60 -22.19 1.88
C ARG A 12 -5.79 -22.53 0.99
N THR A 13 -6.88 -22.98 1.61
CA THR A 13 -8.17 -23.19 0.94
C THR A 13 -9.09 -22.05 1.34
N VAL A 14 -9.68 -21.37 0.36
CA VAL A 14 -10.60 -20.25 0.54
C VAL A 14 -11.75 -20.40 -0.44
N VAL A 15 -12.94 -19.97 -0.05
CA VAL A 15 -14.10 -19.88 -0.94
C VAL A 15 -14.25 -18.41 -1.32
N ILE A 16 -14.24 -18.12 -2.63
CA ILE A 16 -14.28 -16.77 -3.19
C ILE A 16 -15.40 -16.76 -4.25
N GLU A 17 -16.13 -15.65 -4.35
CA GLU A 17 -17.08 -15.45 -5.44
C GLU A 17 -16.35 -15.30 -6.78
N ASP A 18 -16.74 -16.08 -7.79
CA ASP A 18 -16.03 -16.11 -9.08
C ASP A 18 -16.02 -14.74 -9.77
N THR A 19 -17.14 -14.01 -9.71
CA THR A 19 -17.27 -12.67 -10.29
C THR A 19 -16.26 -11.68 -9.70
N LEU A 20 -16.06 -11.73 -8.37
CA LEU A 20 -15.09 -10.89 -7.66
C LEU A 20 -13.65 -11.21 -8.07
N LEU A 21 -13.33 -12.51 -8.20
CA LEU A 21 -12.02 -12.95 -8.64
C LEU A 21 -11.75 -12.51 -10.08
N GLU A 22 -12.72 -12.66 -10.97
CA GLU A 22 -12.60 -12.22 -12.36
C GLU A 22 -12.44 -10.70 -12.49
N ASP A 23 -13.19 -9.92 -11.71
CA ASP A 23 -13.05 -8.46 -11.68
C ASP A 23 -11.66 -8.04 -11.20
N ALA A 24 -11.16 -8.68 -10.13
CA ALA A 24 -9.81 -8.45 -9.65
C ALA A 24 -8.75 -8.84 -10.69
N GLN A 25 -8.94 -9.94 -11.41
CA GLN A 25 -8.07 -10.36 -12.51
C GLN A 25 -8.01 -9.34 -13.64
N ARG A 26 -9.17 -8.84 -14.08
CA ARG A 26 -9.27 -7.79 -15.10
C ARG A 26 -8.59 -6.50 -14.65
N LEU A 27 -8.85 -6.06 -13.42
CA LEU A 27 -8.30 -4.83 -12.87
C LEU A 27 -6.77 -4.90 -12.70
N LEU A 28 -6.26 -6.03 -12.21
CA LEU A 28 -4.83 -6.22 -11.93
C LEU A 28 -4.04 -6.75 -13.15
N GLY A 29 -4.72 -7.10 -14.25
CA GLY A 29 -4.09 -7.70 -15.43
C GLY A 29 -3.50 -9.09 -15.18
N THR A 30 -4.03 -9.82 -14.19
CA THR A 30 -3.53 -11.15 -13.78
C THR A 30 -4.39 -12.27 -14.36
N ARG A 31 -3.81 -13.47 -14.51
CA ARG A 31 -4.51 -14.65 -15.08
C ARG A 31 -4.66 -15.79 -14.08
N GLY A 32 -3.78 -15.88 -13.08
CA GLY A 32 -3.77 -16.95 -12.09
C GLY A 32 -4.36 -16.50 -10.76
N ILE A 33 -5.18 -17.37 -10.13
CA ILE A 33 -5.80 -17.10 -8.82
C ILE A 33 -4.76 -16.67 -7.78
N ARG A 34 -3.64 -17.40 -7.72
CA ARG A 34 -2.54 -17.12 -6.81
C ARG A 34 -1.99 -15.71 -7.01
N ASP A 35 -1.68 -15.35 -8.25
CA ASP A 35 -1.08 -14.05 -8.58
C ASP A 35 -2.06 -12.91 -8.31
N THR A 36 -3.35 -13.10 -8.65
CA THR A 36 -4.40 -12.14 -8.33
C THR A 36 -4.51 -11.90 -6.83
N ILE A 37 -4.51 -12.97 -6.03
CA ILE A 37 -4.57 -12.86 -4.56
C ILE A 37 -3.32 -12.18 -4.01
N GLU A 38 -2.12 -12.54 -4.49
CA GLU A 38 -0.88 -11.93 -4.02
C GLU A 38 -0.82 -10.43 -4.34
N GLU A 39 -1.18 -10.04 -5.56
CA GLU A 39 -1.20 -8.62 -5.96
C GLU A 39 -2.31 -7.84 -5.22
N ALA A 40 -3.49 -8.43 -5.03
CA ALA A 40 -4.55 -7.81 -4.25
C ALA A 40 -4.10 -7.56 -2.78
N LEU A 41 -3.44 -8.53 -2.15
CA LEU A 41 -2.91 -8.38 -0.79
C LEU A 41 -1.81 -7.32 -0.72
N ARG A 42 -0.90 -7.28 -1.70
CA ARG A 42 0.14 -6.22 -1.80
C ARG A 42 -0.49 -4.84 -1.94
N GLU A 43 -1.53 -4.72 -2.75
CA GLU A 43 -2.24 -3.46 -2.97
C GLU A 43 -2.95 -2.97 -1.70
N VAL A 44 -3.59 -3.86 -0.94
CA VAL A 44 -4.19 -3.51 0.37
C VAL A 44 -3.14 -2.96 1.33
N ILE A 45 -1.98 -3.62 1.43
CA ILE A 45 -0.87 -3.15 2.28
C ILE A 45 -0.34 -1.80 1.79
N ARG A 46 -0.19 -1.63 0.46
CA ARG A 46 0.27 -0.38 -0.15
C ARG A 46 -0.67 0.78 0.17
N ARG A 47 -1.99 0.58 0.04
CA ARG A 47 -3.01 1.58 0.38
C ARG A 47 -2.93 2.00 1.84
N ASN A 48 -2.87 1.04 2.76
CA ASN A 48 -2.71 1.34 4.19
C ASN A 48 -1.41 2.11 4.49
N ARG A 49 -0.29 1.78 3.83
CA ARG A 49 0.96 2.54 4.00
C ARG A 49 0.83 3.98 3.51
N LEU A 50 0.17 4.20 2.38
CA LEU A 50 -0.06 5.55 1.85
C LEU A 50 -1.01 6.36 2.74
N GLU A 51 -2.05 5.75 3.28
CA GLU A 51 -2.94 6.40 4.25
C GLU A 51 -2.19 6.80 5.53
N ASN A 52 -1.37 5.89 6.07
CA ASN A 52 -0.55 6.20 7.24
C ASN A 52 0.47 7.30 6.95
N LEU A 53 1.09 7.30 5.77
CA LEU A 53 1.99 8.36 5.34
C LEU A 53 1.24 9.70 5.23
N ARG A 54 0.04 9.70 4.64
CA ARG A 54 -0.81 10.90 4.56
C ARG A 54 -1.18 11.41 5.95
N ASN A 55 -1.50 10.52 6.89
CA ASN A 55 -1.83 10.90 8.26
C ASN A 55 -0.59 11.45 9.01
N SER A 56 0.60 10.87 8.79
CA SER A 56 1.84 11.39 9.36
C SER A 56 2.25 12.74 8.76
N LEU A 57 2.04 12.94 7.46
CA LEU A 57 2.32 14.21 6.77
C LEU A 57 1.24 15.28 7.06
N GLY A 58 0.01 14.87 7.34
CA GLY A 58 -1.08 15.75 7.80
C GLY A 58 -0.86 16.31 9.22
N THR A 59 0.13 15.78 9.95
CA THR A 59 0.60 16.29 11.25
C THR A 59 1.99 16.91 11.14
N VAL A 60 2.35 17.49 9.99
CA VAL A 60 3.38 18.51 10.01
C VAL A 60 2.71 19.77 10.54
N GLU A 61 2.77 19.96 11.87
CA GLU A 61 2.67 21.30 12.45
C GLU A 61 3.83 22.10 11.88
N LEU A 62 3.62 22.71 10.70
CA LEU A 62 4.38 23.87 10.32
C LEU A 62 3.96 24.95 11.31
N GLY A 63 4.58 24.95 12.49
CA GLY A 63 4.45 26.00 13.52
C GLY A 63 5.04 27.33 13.04
N LEU A 64 4.74 27.69 11.80
CA LEU A 64 5.15 28.89 11.12
C LEU A 64 4.01 29.89 11.29
N THR A 65 4.32 30.97 12.00
CA THR A 65 3.43 32.12 12.09
C THR A 65 3.39 32.87 10.76
N SER A 66 2.40 33.76 10.57
CA SER A 66 2.34 34.61 9.37
C SER A 66 3.60 35.49 9.20
N GLU A 67 4.29 35.81 10.30
CA GLU A 67 5.57 36.50 10.26
C GLU A 67 6.69 35.60 9.74
N ASP A 68 6.73 34.32 10.12
CA ASP A 68 7.73 33.36 9.60
C ASP A 68 7.57 33.15 8.08
N LEU A 69 6.32 33.10 7.60
CA LEU A 69 6.02 33.00 6.16
C LEU A 69 6.39 34.26 5.38
N THR A 70 6.26 35.43 6.00
CA THR A 70 6.64 36.70 5.38
C THR A 70 8.15 36.83 5.26
N ARG A 71 8.89 36.45 6.32
CA ARG A 71 10.36 36.42 6.29
C ARG A 71 10.94 35.49 5.24
N LEU A 72 10.31 34.34 4.98
CA LEU A 72 10.75 33.42 3.93
C LEU A 72 10.50 33.96 2.51
N ARG A 73 9.40 34.70 2.31
CA ARG A 73 9.05 35.32 1.03
C ARG A 73 9.96 36.51 0.68
N ASP A 74 10.40 37.25 1.69
CA ASP A 74 11.23 38.44 1.51
C ASP A 74 12.74 38.11 1.48
N ALA A 75 13.11 36.83 1.64
CA ALA A 75 14.47 36.31 1.55
C ALA A 75 14.85 35.82 0.13
N GLU A 76 13.98 36.03 -0.86
CA GLU A 76 14.19 35.79 -2.29
C GLU A 76 14.24 37.12 -3.06
#